data_AF-A0A7V9UPD6-F1
#
_entry.id   AF-A0A7V9UPD6-F1
#
_cell.length_a   1.000
_cell.length_b   1.000
_cell.length_c   1.000
_cell.angle_alpha   90.00
_cell.angle_beta   90.00
_cell.angle_gamma   90.00
#
_symmetry.space_group_name_H-M   'P 1'
#
loop_
_entity.id
_entity.type
_entity.pdbx_description
1 polymer ?
#
loop_
_entity_poly.entity_id
_entity_poly.type
_entity_poly.pdbx_seq_one_letter_code
_entity_poly.pdbx_strand_id
1 'polypeptide(L)'
;MKTAKILVRCCYLLAIAALLMFNRAGLAEKSGFFRFNASTQDPCAKAWPLPFLPSSERGIDAYEKVLSDFVNKGCYKTSPGWKADSQIRDTGPYIGGKKYGTHNAVRVYYSPEIVEWMNTGRKEDKIADGAAIIKEMYDMPAAQQKDAFPPPGGWAIMVRDKKGAWDGWFWSDGSPTINYSSYQNAGYGLYCINCHASAQTDLTFSALRNINGSPIAFNPTMLPNVIKEKTTTARRTARQVDSVNIPSTGQLSTKDDLAVHTKRDLFASQIER
;
A
#
# COMPACT_ATOMS: atom_id res chain seq x y z
N MET A 1 -59.42 -18.95 -58.75
CA MET A 1 -58.12 -19.50 -58.28
C MET A 1 -57.14 -18.39 -57.86
N LYS A 2 -57.38 -17.64 -56.76
CA LYS A 2 -56.42 -16.64 -56.23
C LYS A 2 -56.41 -16.48 -54.70
N THR A 3 -57.14 -17.30 -53.95
CA THR A 3 -57.30 -17.15 -52.49
C THR A 3 -56.53 -18.20 -51.66
N ALA A 4 -56.02 -19.28 -52.25
CA ALA A 4 -55.33 -20.35 -51.51
C ALA A 4 -53.83 -20.10 -51.25
N LYS A 5 -53.19 -19.11 -51.91
CA LYS A 5 -51.74 -18.86 -51.79
C LYS A 5 -51.34 -17.88 -50.67
N ILE A 6 -52.31 -17.19 -50.06
CA ILE A 6 -52.03 -16.18 -49.03
C ILE A 6 -51.99 -16.79 -47.61
N LEU A 7 -52.83 -17.80 -47.33
CA LEU A 7 -52.82 -18.47 -46.01
C LEU A 7 -51.55 -19.28 -45.72
N VAL A 8 -50.92 -19.88 -46.74
CA VAL A 8 -49.70 -20.69 -46.54
C VAL A 8 -48.47 -19.83 -46.19
N ARG A 9 -48.42 -18.56 -46.65
CA ARG A 9 -47.33 -17.63 -46.32
C ARG A 9 -47.43 -17.05 -44.91
N CYS A 10 -48.64 -16.86 -44.36
CA CYS A 10 -48.81 -16.39 -42.97
C CYS A 10 -48.42 -17.44 -41.93
N CYS A 11 -48.70 -18.72 -42.17
CA CYS A 11 -48.28 -19.79 -41.24
C CYS A 11 -46.76 -19.99 -41.20
N TYR A 12 -46.06 -19.77 -42.32
CA TYR A 12 -44.60 -19.88 -42.37
C TYR A 12 -43.87 -18.72 -41.66
N LEU A 13 -44.42 -17.50 -41.74
CA LEU A 13 -43.85 -16.33 -41.05
C LEU A 13 -44.10 -16.37 -39.54
N LEU A 14 -45.24 -16.90 -39.09
CA LEU A 14 -45.51 -17.11 -37.66
C LEU A 14 -44.65 -18.23 -37.05
N ALA A 15 -44.33 -19.28 -37.80
CA ALA A 15 -43.42 -20.33 -37.35
C ALA A 15 -41.96 -19.85 -37.19
N ILE A 16 -41.49 -18.95 -38.06
CA ILE A 16 -40.13 -18.37 -37.96
C ILE A 16 -40.05 -17.36 -36.82
N ALA A 17 -41.11 -16.57 -36.57
CA ALA A 17 -41.16 -15.66 -35.42
C ALA A 17 -41.18 -16.42 -34.08
N ALA A 18 -41.86 -17.57 -34.00
CA ALA A 18 -41.83 -18.44 -32.82
C ALA A 18 -40.45 -19.08 -32.61
N LEU A 19 -39.76 -19.51 -33.68
CA LEU A 19 -38.39 -20.04 -33.58
C LEU A 19 -37.35 -18.98 -33.15
N LEU A 20 -37.58 -17.70 -33.48
CA LEU A 20 -36.72 -16.59 -33.05
C LEU A 20 -37.05 -16.08 -31.63
N MET A 21 -38.27 -16.29 -31.14
CA MET A 21 -38.67 -15.94 -29.77
C MET A 21 -38.30 -17.02 -28.74
N PHE A 22 -38.19 -18.30 -29.14
CA PHE A 22 -37.74 -19.38 -28.25
C PHE A 22 -36.22 -19.49 -28.09
N ASN A 23 -35.42 -18.85 -28.95
CA ASN A 23 -33.96 -18.79 -28.81
C ASN A 23 -33.45 -17.59 -27.99
N ARG A 24 -34.34 -16.74 -27.45
CA ARG A 24 -33.97 -15.59 -26.61
C ARG A 24 -34.17 -15.80 -25.10
N ALA A 25 -34.57 -17.01 -24.68
CA ALA A 25 -34.76 -17.37 -23.27
C ALA A 25 -33.66 -18.30 -22.71
N GLY A 26 -32.47 -18.32 -23.34
CA GLY A 26 -31.40 -19.29 -23.05
C GLY A 26 -30.02 -18.72 -22.74
N LEU A 27 -29.88 -17.42 -22.49
CA LEU A 27 -28.66 -16.82 -21.97
C LEU A 27 -29.02 -15.87 -20.82
N ALA A 28 -29.70 -16.40 -19.82
CA ALA A 28 -29.38 -15.97 -18.47
C ALA A 28 -27.93 -16.43 -18.26
N GLU A 29 -26.97 -15.52 -18.44
CA GLU A 29 -25.68 -15.64 -17.81
C GLU A 29 -25.96 -15.97 -16.35
N LYS A 30 -25.83 -17.26 -16.00
CA LYS A 30 -25.56 -17.64 -14.63
C LYS A 30 -24.33 -16.82 -14.31
N SER A 31 -24.52 -15.76 -13.53
CA SER A 31 -23.49 -15.10 -12.77
C SER A 31 -22.87 -16.20 -11.91
N GLY A 32 -21.93 -16.93 -12.51
CA GLY A 32 -21.16 -17.95 -11.86
C GLY A 32 -20.46 -17.21 -10.76
N PHE A 33 -20.82 -17.53 -9.51
CA PHE A 33 -19.90 -17.36 -8.42
C PHE A 33 -18.59 -17.99 -8.89
N PHE A 34 -17.62 -17.16 -9.26
CA PHE A 34 -16.25 -17.60 -9.48
C PHE A 34 -15.83 -18.24 -8.16
N ARG A 35 -15.87 -19.58 -8.13
CA ARG A 35 -15.18 -20.32 -7.09
C ARG A 35 -13.71 -20.10 -7.37
N PHE A 36 -13.12 -19.11 -6.70
CA PHE A 36 -11.68 -18.95 -6.64
C PHE A 36 -11.11 -20.23 -6.03
N ASN A 37 -10.61 -21.12 -6.89
CA ASN A 37 -9.89 -22.29 -6.45
C ASN A 37 -8.44 -21.85 -6.23
N ALA A 38 -8.16 -21.35 -5.02
CA ALA A 38 -6.84 -20.81 -4.64
C ALA A 38 -5.69 -21.83 -4.79
N SER A 39 -6.00 -23.11 -5.02
CA SER A 39 -5.04 -24.21 -5.06
C SER A 39 -4.29 -24.39 -6.39
N THR A 40 -4.63 -23.68 -7.48
CA THR A 40 -3.99 -23.90 -8.80
C THR A 40 -3.48 -22.63 -9.49
N GLN A 41 -3.60 -21.46 -8.85
CA GLN A 41 -3.02 -20.25 -9.41
C GLN A 41 -1.52 -20.24 -9.14
N ASP A 42 -0.72 -20.03 -10.19
CA ASP A 42 0.66 -19.59 -10.01
C ASP A 42 0.59 -18.37 -9.10
N PRO A 43 1.18 -18.42 -7.89
CA PRO A 43 1.19 -17.26 -7.02
C PRO A 43 1.73 -16.11 -7.83
N CYS A 44 2.90 -16.19 -8.44
CA CYS A 44 3.54 -15.05 -9.09
C CYS A 44 2.78 -14.48 -10.33
N ALA A 45 1.64 -15.04 -10.72
CA ALA A 45 0.77 -14.49 -11.75
C ALA A 45 0.28 -13.06 -11.38
N LYS A 46 0.14 -12.19 -12.39
CA LYS A 46 -0.17 -10.76 -12.20
C LYS A 46 -1.53 -10.47 -11.55
N ALA A 47 -2.47 -11.41 -11.60
CA ALA A 47 -3.86 -11.19 -11.19
C ALA A 47 -4.16 -11.88 -9.85
N TRP A 48 -3.67 -11.27 -8.77
CA TRP A 48 -4.03 -11.65 -7.41
C TRP A 48 -5.42 -11.09 -7.09
N PRO A 49 -6.34 -11.86 -6.48
CA PRO A 49 -7.60 -11.30 -6.01
C PRO A 49 -7.31 -10.22 -4.95
N LEU A 50 -8.00 -9.08 -5.01
CA LEU A 50 -7.96 -8.09 -3.92
C LEU A 50 -8.60 -8.66 -2.64
N PRO A 51 -8.17 -8.24 -1.45
CA PRO A 51 -8.70 -8.78 -0.19
C PRO A 51 -10.20 -8.52 0.01
N PHE A 52 -10.78 -7.51 -0.64
CA PHE A 52 -12.23 -7.28 -0.68
C PHE A 52 -13.02 -8.33 -1.52
N LEU A 53 -12.34 -9.19 -2.28
CA LEU A 53 -12.93 -10.32 -3.00
C LEU A 53 -12.53 -11.62 -2.28
N PRO A 54 -13.26 -12.16 -1.28
CA PRO A 54 -14.69 -11.98 -0.94
C PRO A 54 -14.97 -11.47 0.49
N SER A 55 -16.07 -10.71 0.64
CA SER A 55 -16.59 -10.04 1.85
C SER A 55 -17.04 -10.93 3.03
N SER A 56 -16.27 -11.95 3.40
CA SER A 56 -16.51 -12.78 4.60
C SER A 56 -15.20 -12.99 5.36
N GLU A 57 -15.25 -13.30 6.66
CA GLU A 57 -14.05 -13.67 7.46
C GLU A 57 -13.21 -14.75 6.78
N ARG A 58 -13.87 -15.75 6.17
CA ARG A 58 -13.26 -16.79 5.31
C ARG A 58 -12.53 -16.25 4.07
N GLY A 59 -12.83 -15.03 3.67
CA GLY A 59 -12.19 -14.34 2.55
C GLY A 59 -10.87 -13.69 2.92
N ILE A 60 -10.75 -13.15 4.13
CA ILE A 60 -9.49 -12.61 4.66
C ILE A 60 -8.49 -13.76 4.86
N ASP A 61 -8.91 -14.86 5.49
CA ASP A 61 -8.08 -16.06 5.66
C ASP A 61 -7.55 -16.59 4.31
N ALA A 62 -8.43 -16.66 3.31
CA ALA A 62 -8.06 -17.13 1.98
C ALA A 62 -7.08 -16.18 1.29
N TYR A 63 -7.30 -14.87 1.44
CA TYR A 63 -6.41 -13.86 0.88
C TYR A 63 -5.04 -13.85 1.58
N GLU A 64 -4.99 -13.96 2.91
CA GLU A 64 -3.74 -14.01 3.67
C GLU A 64 -2.88 -15.19 3.23
N LYS A 65 -3.48 -16.38 3.06
CA LYS A 65 -2.75 -17.54 2.55
C LYS A 65 -2.12 -17.27 1.19
N VAL A 66 -2.91 -16.68 0.29
CA VAL A 66 -2.48 -16.28 -1.04
C VAL A 66 -1.30 -15.28 -0.93
N LEU A 67 -1.46 -14.20 -0.17
CA LEU A 67 -0.42 -13.20 0.05
C LEU A 67 0.85 -13.78 0.71
N SER A 68 0.69 -14.71 1.64
CA SER A 68 1.81 -15.41 2.26
C SER A 68 2.55 -16.27 1.23
N ASP A 69 1.83 -17.00 0.37
CA ASP A 69 2.42 -17.77 -0.74
C ASP A 69 3.18 -16.84 -1.74
N PHE A 70 2.67 -15.62 -2.01
CA PHE A 70 3.37 -14.59 -2.83
C PHE A 70 4.75 -14.27 -2.30
N VAL A 71 4.77 -13.93 -1.00
CA VAL A 71 5.94 -13.32 -0.36
C VAL A 71 6.98 -14.39 -0.05
N ASN A 72 6.55 -15.56 0.42
CA ASN A 72 7.44 -16.68 0.70
C ASN A 72 8.11 -17.23 -0.57
N LYS A 73 7.45 -17.15 -1.72
CA LYS A 73 8.07 -17.51 -3.02
C LYS A 73 8.91 -16.41 -3.64
N GLY A 74 9.00 -15.24 -3.00
CA GLY A 74 9.79 -14.11 -3.49
C GLY A 74 9.29 -13.53 -4.81
N CYS A 75 8.01 -13.72 -5.15
CA CYS A 75 7.46 -13.34 -6.44
C CYS A 75 7.60 -11.83 -6.73
N TYR A 76 7.56 -10.96 -5.71
CA TYR A 76 7.82 -9.52 -5.86
C TYR A 76 9.24 -9.18 -6.32
N LYS A 77 10.19 -10.13 -6.24
CA LYS A 77 11.57 -9.99 -6.74
C LYS A 77 11.69 -10.34 -8.22
N THR A 78 10.80 -11.19 -8.74
CA THR A 78 10.87 -11.75 -10.11
C THR A 78 9.76 -11.23 -11.01
N SER A 79 8.67 -10.70 -10.44
CA SER A 79 7.54 -10.18 -11.19
C SER A 79 7.93 -8.93 -12.00
N PRO A 80 7.50 -8.82 -13.27
CA PRO A 80 7.86 -7.68 -14.12
C PRO A 80 7.45 -6.33 -13.51
N GLY A 81 8.34 -5.34 -13.65
CA GLY A 81 8.09 -3.95 -13.30
C GLY A 81 8.23 -3.59 -11.82
N TRP A 82 8.36 -4.57 -10.93
CA TRP A 82 8.68 -4.30 -9.53
C TRP A 82 10.04 -3.63 -9.39
N LYS A 83 10.14 -2.68 -8.45
CA LYS A 83 11.39 -2.00 -8.09
C LYS A 83 11.65 -2.17 -6.61
N ALA A 84 12.91 -2.08 -6.22
CA ALA A 84 13.32 -2.19 -4.83
C ALA A 84 14.15 -0.97 -4.42
N ASP A 85 14.23 -0.75 -3.12
CA ASP A 85 15.28 0.06 -2.53
C ASP A 85 16.65 -0.41 -3.07
N SER A 86 17.51 0.54 -3.40
CA SER A 86 18.83 0.29 -3.98
C SER A 86 19.78 -0.40 -2.99
N GLN A 87 19.50 -0.28 -1.69
CA GLN A 87 20.31 -0.80 -0.59
C GLN A 87 19.42 -1.12 0.61
N ILE A 88 19.93 -1.94 1.52
CA ILE A 88 19.37 -2.08 2.86
C ILE A 88 19.64 -0.78 3.63
N ARG A 89 18.63 -0.27 4.32
CA ARG A 89 18.72 0.99 5.08
C ARG A 89 18.11 0.85 6.46
N ASP A 90 18.69 1.56 7.42
CA ASP A 90 18.09 1.68 8.73
C ASP A 90 16.76 2.44 8.64
N THR A 91 15.84 2.18 9.57
CA THR A 91 14.57 2.93 9.68
C THR A 91 14.61 4.01 10.76
N GLY A 92 15.76 4.20 11.39
CA GLY A 92 16.07 5.25 12.35
C GLY A 92 17.53 5.19 12.79
N PRO A 93 17.98 6.09 13.66
CA PRO A 93 19.36 6.10 14.15
C PRO A 93 19.75 4.82 14.89
N TYR A 94 21.02 4.42 14.77
CA TYR A 94 21.64 3.37 15.57
C TYR A 94 22.80 3.97 16.38
N ILE A 95 22.58 4.21 17.68
CA ILE A 95 23.48 5.01 18.52
C ILE A 95 23.90 4.19 19.74
N GLY A 96 25.21 4.01 19.94
CA GLY A 96 25.75 3.31 21.12
C GLY A 96 25.24 1.87 21.27
N GLY A 97 25.05 1.15 20.16
CA GLY A 97 24.50 -0.21 20.15
C GLY A 97 22.98 -0.30 20.35
N LYS A 98 22.27 0.84 20.35
CA LYS A 98 20.81 0.89 20.52
C LYS A 98 20.12 1.36 19.25
N LYS A 99 19.00 0.71 18.93
CA LYS A 99 18.12 1.07 17.80
C LYS A 99 17.08 2.12 18.22
N TYR A 100 16.91 3.14 17.38
CA TYR A 100 15.88 4.19 17.54
C TYR A 100 14.96 4.28 16.31
N GLY A 101 15.03 3.31 15.40
CA GLY A 101 14.04 3.11 14.35
C GLY A 101 12.81 2.36 14.84
N THR A 102 11.66 2.62 14.22
CA THR A 102 10.40 1.89 14.49
C THR A 102 10.50 0.42 14.12
N HIS A 103 11.27 0.10 13.07
CA HIS A 103 11.52 -1.27 12.64
C HIS A 103 13.03 -1.57 12.69
N ASN A 104 13.42 -2.79 12.33
CA ASN A 104 14.83 -3.09 12.09
C ASN A 104 15.32 -2.43 10.77
N ALA A 105 16.46 -2.86 10.22
CA ALA A 105 16.91 -2.43 8.91
C ALA A 105 16.01 -3.03 7.82
N VAL A 106 15.84 -2.33 6.70
CA VAL A 106 14.86 -2.72 5.68
C VAL A 106 15.38 -2.62 4.26
N ARG A 107 14.81 -3.47 3.40
CA ARG A 107 14.77 -3.25 1.96
C ARG A 107 13.32 -3.32 1.51
N VAL A 108 12.82 -2.24 0.92
CA VAL A 108 11.43 -2.16 0.50
C VAL A 108 11.32 -2.43 -1.00
N TYR A 109 10.28 -3.16 -1.39
CA TYR A 109 9.91 -3.49 -2.76
C TYR A 109 8.56 -2.86 -3.07
N TYR A 110 8.44 -2.33 -4.28
CA TYR A 110 7.31 -1.55 -4.75
C TYR A 110 6.79 -2.18 -6.03
N SER A 111 5.49 -2.46 -6.04
CA SER A 111 4.76 -2.85 -7.26
C SER A 111 4.85 -1.76 -8.34
N PRO A 112 4.67 -2.11 -9.64
CA PRO A 112 4.69 -1.15 -10.74
C PRO A 112 3.77 0.06 -10.51
N GLU A 113 2.60 -0.15 -9.90
CA GLU A 113 1.60 0.86 -9.60
C GLU A 113 2.10 1.86 -8.55
N ILE A 114 2.83 1.39 -7.53
CA ILE A 114 3.47 2.27 -6.53
C ILE A 114 4.60 3.07 -7.18
N VAL A 115 5.39 2.44 -8.05
CA VAL A 115 6.47 3.13 -8.78
C VAL A 115 5.89 4.23 -9.66
N GLU A 116 4.81 3.96 -10.39
CA GLU A 116 4.12 4.95 -11.21
C GLU A 116 3.52 6.09 -10.38
N TRP A 117 2.87 5.77 -9.25
CA TRP A 117 2.39 6.78 -8.31
C TRP A 117 3.53 7.68 -7.78
N MET A 118 4.69 7.09 -7.46
CA MET A 118 5.85 7.86 -7.05
C MET A 118 6.40 8.75 -8.18
N ASN A 119 6.46 8.25 -9.42
CA ASN A 119 6.88 9.02 -10.61
C ASN A 119 5.97 10.20 -10.93
N THR A 120 4.68 10.10 -10.60
CA THR A 120 3.70 11.16 -10.84
C THR A 120 3.60 12.18 -9.69
N GLY A 121 4.53 12.12 -8.73
CA GLY A 121 4.65 13.09 -7.64
C GLY A 121 3.83 12.74 -6.39
N ARG A 122 3.57 11.45 -6.14
CA ARG A 122 2.91 10.96 -4.91
C ARG A 122 1.55 11.61 -4.62
N LYS A 123 0.75 11.82 -5.67
CA LYS A 123 -0.57 12.48 -5.56
C LYS A 123 -1.51 11.67 -4.66
N GLU A 124 -2.14 12.35 -3.71
CA GLU A 124 -3.02 11.72 -2.72
C GLU A 124 -4.17 10.96 -3.38
N ASP A 125 -4.47 9.78 -2.85
CA ASP A 125 -5.51 8.85 -3.29
C ASP A 125 -5.37 8.41 -4.77
N LYS A 126 -4.16 8.47 -5.33
CA LYS A 126 -3.88 7.98 -6.71
C LYS A 126 -3.22 6.63 -6.78
N ILE A 127 -2.97 5.98 -5.65
CA ILE A 127 -2.54 4.58 -5.62
C ILE A 127 -3.73 3.68 -6.02
N ALA A 128 -3.53 2.87 -7.06
CA ALA A 128 -4.53 1.92 -7.55
C ALA A 128 -4.75 0.76 -6.57
N ASP A 129 -5.97 0.21 -6.52
CA ASP A 129 -6.22 -1.02 -5.76
C ASP A 129 -5.34 -2.16 -6.28
N GLY A 130 -4.81 -2.97 -5.36
CA GLY A 130 -3.87 -4.06 -5.65
C GLY A 130 -2.41 -3.64 -5.70
N ALA A 131 -2.13 -2.34 -5.72
CA ALA A 131 -0.78 -1.84 -5.54
C ALA A 131 -0.23 -2.30 -4.19
N ALA A 132 0.94 -2.93 -4.21
CA ALA A 132 1.56 -3.55 -3.06
C ALA A 132 2.94 -2.96 -2.74
N ILE A 133 3.25 -2.93 -1.45
CA ILE A 133 4.55 -2.58 -0.87
C ILE A 133 4.98 -3.75 0.03
N ILE A 134 6.14 -4.34 -0.25
CA ILE A 134 6.70 -5.45 0.53
C ILE A 134 7.98 -4.96 1.20
N LYS A 135 8.04 -4.96 2.52
CA LYS A 135 9.21 -4.57 3.31
C LYS A 135 9.88 -5.83 3.85
N GLU A 136 11.08 -6.12 3.36
CA GLU A 136 11.98 -7.11 3.97
C GLU A 136 12.68 -6.48 5.18
N MET A 137 12.75 -7.20 6.30
CA MET A 137 13.44 -6.76 7.52
C MET A 137 14.73 -7.57 7.78
N TYR A 138 15.77 -6.87 8.21
CA TYR A 138 17.11 -7.41 8.48
C TYR A 138 17.64 -6.91 9.82
N ASP A 139 18.70 -7.52 10.31
CA ASP A 139 19.38 -7.07 11.52
C ASP A 139 19.94 -5.65 11.37
N MET A 140 19.89 -4.90 12.47
CA MET A 140 20.50 -3.57 12.53
C MET A 140 21.93 -3.64 13.07
N PRO A 141 22.80 -2.69 12.69
CA PRO A 141 22.58 -1.65 11.68
C PRO A 141 22.71 -2.18 10.25
N ALA A 142 22.06 -1.50 9.30
CA ALA A 142 22.14 -1.81 7.87
C ALA A 142 23.59 -1.89 7.35
N ALA A 143 24.50 -1.07 7.90
CA ALA A 143 25.91 -1.06 7.54
C ALA A 143 26.67 -2.35 7.89
N GLN A 144 26.12 -3.22 8.73
CA GLN A 144 26.73 -4.51 9.09
C GLN A 144 26.31 -5.66 8.17
N GLN A 145 25.41 -5.42 7.22
CA GLN A 145 24.99 -6.40 6.24
C GLN A 145 26.15 -6.64 5.25
N LYS A 146 26.86 -7.76 5.41
CA LYS A 146 28.05 -8.13 4.62
C LYS A 146 27.69 -8.69 3.25
N ASP A 147 26.60 -9.44 3.18
CA ASP A 147 26.01 -9.87 1.92
C ASP A 147 25.22 -8.71 1.33
N ALA A 148 25.24 -8.57 -0.01
CA ALA A 148 24.52 -7.49 -0.66
C ALA A 148 23.03 -7.50 -0.27
N PHE A 149 22.41 -8.69 -0.19
CA PHE A 149 21.03 -8.91 0.26
C PHE A 149 20.85 -10.31 0.89
N PRO A 150 21.04 -10.49 2.21
CA PRO A 150 20.82 -11.76 2.87
C PRO A 150 19.33 -12.15 2.88
N PRO A 151 18.97 -13.38 3.33
CA PRO A 151 17.57 -13.72 3.60
C PRO A 151 16.97 -12.77 4.66
N PRO A 152 15.72 -12.32 4.50
CA PRO A 152 15.06 -11.48 5.50
C PRO A 152 14.71 -12.28 6.75
N GLY A 153 14.71 -11.61 7.91
CA GLY A 153 14.19 -12.16 9.16
C GLY A 153 12.65 -12.10 9.26
N GLY A 154 11.99 -11.39 8.34
CA GLY A 154 10.53 -11.29 8.26
C GLY A 154 10.09 -10.18 7.31
N TRP A 155 8.78 -10.03 7.18
CA TRP A 155 8.17 -9.04 6.28
C TRP A 155 7.24 -8.07 7.02
N ALA A 156 6.99 -6.93 6.38
CA ALA A 156 5.79 -6.13 6.61
C ALA A 156 5.23 -5.72 5.25
N ILE A 157 3.94 -5.83 5.09
CA ILE A 157 3.28 -5.82 3.79
C ILE A 157 2.09 -4.87 3.85
N MET A 158 1.92 -4.10 2.78
CA MET A 158 0.74 -3.27 2.57
C MET A 158 0.21 -3.54 1.16
N VAL A 159 -1.11 -3.75 1.04
CA VAL A 159 -1.80 -3.86 -0.25
C VAL A 159 -2.96 -2.88 -0.29
N ARG A 160 -3.02 -2.04 -1.33
CA ARG A 160 -4.06 -1.03 -1.48
C ARG A 160 -5.41 -1.71 -1.73
N ASP A 161 -6.39 -1.40 -0.90
CA ASP A 161 -7.77 -1.80 -1.09
C ASP A 161 -8.70 -0.72 -0.54
N LYS A 162 -9.06 0.24 -1.39
CA LYS A 162 -9.92 1.38 -1.05
C LYS A 162 -11.32 0.98 -0.57
N LYS A 163 -11.78 -0.23 -0.90
CA LYS A 163 -13.11 -0.72 -0.52
C LYS A 163 -13.07 -1.60 0.73
N GLY A 164 -11.91 -2.17 1.04
CA GLY A 164 -11.71 -3.05 2.18
C GLY A 164 -11.78 -2.35 3.54
N ALA A 165 -11.27 -1.11 3.64
CA ALA A 165 -11.23 -0.35 4.89
C ALA A 165 -11.15 1.16 4.66
N TRP A 166 -11.34 1.93 5.73
CA TRP A 166 -11.32 3.40 5.69
C TRP A 166 -9.93 3.99 5.40
N ASP A 167 -8.87 3.35 5.90
CA ASP A 167 -7.49 3.68 5.54
C ASP A 167 -7.13 3.21 4.12
N GLY A 168 -7.92 2.28 3.59
CA GLY A 168 -7.81 1.66 2.28
C GLY A 168 -6.55 0.79 2.12
N TRP A 169 -6.05 0.21 3.22
CA TRP A 169 -4.89 -0.66 3.20
C TRP A 169 -5.17 -1.97 3.93
N PHE A 170 -4.82 -3.08 3.29
CA PHE A 170 -4.62 -4.36 3.95
C PHE A 170 -3.17 -4.46 4.44
N TRP A 171 -3.00 -4.86 5.68
CA TRP A 171 -1.71 -4.95 6.37
C TRP A 171 -1.38 -6.41 6.65
N SER A 172 -0.10 -6.82 6.57
CA SER A 172 0.32 -8.18 6.93
C SER A 172 1.81 -8.23 7.33
N ASP A 173 2.21 -9.16 8.20
CA ASP A 173 3.62 -9.48 8.47
C ASP A 173 4.18 -10.61 7.58
N GLY A 174 3.36 -11.17 6.69
CA GLY A 174 3.71 -12.28 5.80
C GLY A 174 3.58 -13.68 6.42
N SER A 175 3.20 -13.78 7.70
CA SER A 175 2.92 -15.06 8.34
C SER A 175 1.77 -15.78 7.62
N PRO A 176 1.83 -17.11 7.42
CA PRO A 176 0.76 -17.88 6.80
C PRO A 176 -0.43 -18.15 7.74
N THR A 177 -0.37 -17.69 8.99
CA THR A 177 -1.31 -18.08 10.03
C THR A 177 -1.90 -16.88 10.78
N ILE A 178 -3.24 -16.83 10.79
CA ILE A 178 -3.99 -16.02 11.74
C ILE A 178 -3.87 -16.67 13.11
N ASN A 179 -3.12 -16.04 14.01
CA ASN A 179 -3.19 -16.38 15.42
C ASN A 179 -4.23 -15.48 16.12
N TYR A 180 -5.45 -15.99 16.28
CA TYR A 180 -6.53 -15.30 16.99
C TYR A 180 -6.28 -15.09 18.50
N SER A 181 -5.24 -15.72 19.07
CA SER A 181 -4.86 -15.54 20.48
C SER A 181 -3.88 -14.38 20.72
N SER A 182 -3.41 -13.74 19.65
CA SER A 182 -2.54 -12.55 19.69
C SER A 182 -3.13 -11.41 18.84
N TYR A 183 -2.46 -10.26 18.81
CA TYR A 183 -2.77 -9.25 17.81
C TYR A 183 -2.74 -9.88 16.41
N GLN A 184 -3.72 -9.52 15.58
CA GLN A 184 -3.80 -10.04 14.22
C GLN A 184 -2.58 -9.61 13.42
N ASN A 185 -1.97 -10.60 12.77
CA ASN A 185 -0.77 -10.44 11.96
C ASN A 185 -1.08 -9.92 10.56
N ALA A 186 -2.32 -10.08 10.09
CA ALA A 186 -2.82 -9.49 8.87
C ALA A 186 -4.29 -9.04 9.02
N GLY A 187 -4.69 -8.07 8.20
CA GLY A 187 -6.04 -7.51 8.22
C GLY A 187 -6.11 -6.01 7.96
N TYR A 188 -7.26 -5.44 8.28
CA TYR A 188 -7.56 -4.01 8.12
C TYR A 188 -7.47 -3.27 9.44
N GLY A 189 -7.08 -1.98 9.40
CA GLY A 189 -7.08 -1.13 10.60
C GLY A 189 -6.16 -1.62 11.72
N LEU A 190 -5.08 -2.33 11.38
CA LEU A 190 -4.11 -2.84 12.36
C LEU A 190 -3.33 -1.71 13.03
N TYR A 191 -2.64 -2.03 14.13
CA TYR A 191 -1.80 -1.11 14.91
C TYR A 191 -0.74 -0.37 14.07
N CYS A 192 -0.41 -0.87 12.87
CA CYS A 192 0.45 -0.23 11.88
C CYS A 192 0.03 1.21 11.58
N ILE A 193 -1.28 1.48 11.55
CA ILE A 193 -1.84 2.79 11.23
C ILE A 193 -1.41 3.88 12.22
N ASN A 194 -1.13 3.53 13.48
CA ASN A 194 -0.74 4.51 14.51
C ASN A 194 0.50 5.31 14.11
N CYS A 195 1.44 4.67 13.41
CA CYS A 195 2.64 5.34 12.88
C CYS A 195 2.43 5.79 11.43
N HIS A 196 1.78 4.98 10.60
CA HIS A 196 1.59 5.27 9.18
C HIS A 196 0.68 6.47 8.92
N ALA A 197 -0.23 6.82 9.85
CA ALA A 197 -1.03 8.05 9.81
C ALA A 197 -0.20 9.34 9.80
N SER A 198 1.06 9.28 10.25
CA SER A 198 1.97 10.43 10.22
C SER A 198 2.59 10.69 8.85
N ALA A 199 2.52 9.72 7.93
CA ALA A 199 3.03 9.87 6.57
C ALA A 199 2.30 11.02 5.86
N GLN A 200 3.04 11.74 5.02
CA GLN A 200 2.50 12.89 4.30
C GLN A 200 1.31 12.51 3.40
N THR A 201 1.46 11.46 2.58
CA THR A 201 0.46 11.01 1.62
C THR A 201 0.25 9.51 1.68
N ASP A 202 -1.01 9.09 1.47
CA ASP A 202 -1.43 7.69 1.30
C ASP A 202 -0.92 6.70 2.36
N LEU A 203 -0.67 7.17 3.58
CA LEU A 203 -0.23 6.35 4.72
C LEU A 203 1.06 5.56 4.44
N THR A 204 1.93 6.05 3.57
CA THR A 204 3.20 5.39 3.23
C THR A 204 4.39 6.34 3.15
N PHE A 205 5.55 5.83 3.54
CA PHE A 205 6.85 6.51 3.49
C PHE A 205 7.66 6.16 2.22
N SER A 206 7.01 5.54 1.22
CA SER A 206 7.62 5.24 -0.08
C SER A 206 8.12 6.52 -0.77
N ALA A 207 9.32 6.47 -1.34
CA ALA A 207 9.92 7.59 -2.06
C ALA A 207 10.89 7.12 -3.15
N LEU A 208 10.91 7.80 -4.31
CA LEU A 208 11.79 7.46 -5.44
C LEU A 208 13.27 7.46 -5.08
N ARG A 209 13.70 8.35 -4.19
CA ARG A 209 15.10 8.41 -3.73
C ARG A 209 15.59 7.08 -3.14
N ASN A 210 14.70 6.27 -2.58
CA ASN A 210 15.07 4.97 -2.03
C ASN A 210 15.43 3.98 -3.16
N ILE A 211 14.77 4.09 -4.31
CA ILE A 211 15.08 3.31 -5.53
C ILE A 211 16.34 3.86 -6.21
N ASN A 212 16.50 5.18 -6.23
CA ASN A 212 17.53 5.86 -7.01
C ASN A 212 18.92 5.92 -6.35
N GLY A 213 19.12 5.32 -5.16
CA GLY A 213 20.43 5.33 -4.51
C GLY A 213 20.67 6.47 -3.51
N SER A 214 19.64 7.20 -3.11
CA SER A 214 19.75 8.31 -2.16
C SER A 214 18.75 8.22 -1.00
N PRO A 215 18.68 7.08 -0.26
CA PRO A 215 17.83 6.99 0.91
C PRO A 215 18.31 7.93 2.03
N ILE A 216 17.42 8.23 2.97
CA ILE A 216 17.79 8.98 4.17
C ILE A 216 18.88 8.21 4.92
N ALA A 217 19.97 8.92 5.22
CA ALA A 217 20.99 8.46 6.16
C ALA A 217 20.75 9.12 7.52
N PHE A 218 20.77 8.33 8.58
CA PHE A 218 20.67 8.83 9.95
C PHE A 218 22.08 9.12 10.49
N ASN A 219 22.46 10.39 10.49
CA ASN A 219 23.75 10.78 11.06
C ASN A 219 23.64 10.85 12.60
N PRO A 220 24.44 10.08 13.37
CA PRO A 220 24.40 10.11 14.83
C PRO A 220 24.75 11.48 15.45
N THR A 221 25.29 12.44 14.68
CA THR A 221 25.55 13.81 15.16
C THR A 221 24.30 14.70 15.25
N MET A 222 23.12 14.23 14.81
CA MET A 222 21.87 15.00 14.92
C MET A 222 21.23 14.99 16.31
N LEU A 223 21.94 14.54 17.35
CA LEU A 223 21.60 14.98 18.70
C LEU A 223 22.01 16.46 18.79
N PRO A 224 21.08 17.43 18.86
CA PRO A 224 21.47 18.78 19.24
C PRO A 224 22.24 18.65 20.57
N ASN A 225 23.24 19.52 20.77
CA ASN A 225 24.09 19.61 21.96
C ASN A 225 23.31 19.92 23.28
N VAL A 226 22.07 19.47 23.40
CA VAL A 226 21.15 19.63 24.55
C VAL A 226 21.73 19.02 25.83
N ILE A 227 22.71 18.11 25.73
CA ILE A 227 23.39 17.57 26.92
C ILE A 227 24.40 18.57 27.54
N LYS A 228 24.74 19.68 26.86
CA LYS A 228 25.68 20.69 27.38
C LYS A 228 25.06 22.01 27.81
N GLU A 229 23.75 22.21 27.69
CA GLU A 229 23.12 23.38 28.31
C GLU A 229 22.78 23.07 29.77
N LYS A 230 23.41 23.82 30.69
CA LYS A 230 22.98 23.87 32.08
C LYS A 230 21.49 24.21 32.10
N THR A 231 20.70 23.31 32.67
CA THR A 231 19.27 23.53 32.97
C THR A 231 19.10 24.86 33.69
N THR A 232 18.69 25.89 32.97
CA THR A 232 18.18 27.10 33.59
C THR A 232 16.71 26.87 33.88
N THR A 233 16.32 27.05 35.14
CA THR A 233 14.96 26.84 35.62
C THR A 233 14.00 27.77 34.86
N ALA A 234 13.26 27.24 33.90
CA ALA A 234 12.28 28.02 33.14
C ALA A 234 11.13 28.46 34.06
N ARG A 235 11.06 29.76 34.31
CA ARG A 235 9.96 30.42 35.02
C ARG A 235 8.74 30.43 34.10
N ARG A 236 7.69 29.67 34.44
CA ARG A 236 6.40 29.71 33.73
C ARG A 236 5.83 31.13 33.79
N THR A 237 5.66 31.75 32.64
CA THR A 237 4.66 32.81 32.45
C THR A 237 3.80 32.43 31.24
N ALA A 238 2.49 32.36 31.47
CA ALA A 238 1.50 32.07 30.44
C ALA A 238 1.41 33.27 29.49
N ARG A 239 1.41 33.03 28.17
CA ARG A 239 1.18 34.07 27.16
C ARG A 239 -0.13 33.81 26.44
N GLN A 240 -0.97 34.84 26.52
CA GLN A 240 -2.31 35.01 25.95
C GLN A 240 -2.25 35.08 24.42
N VAL A 241 -3.32 34.60 23.76
CA VAL A 241 -3.46 34.46 22.31
C VAL A 241 -4.17 35.70 21.75
N ASP A 242 -3.54 36.43 20.84
CA ASP A 242 -4.20 37.44 20.00
C ASP A 242 -4.05 37.06 18.52
N SER A 243 -5.17 37.18 17.79
CA SER A 243 -5.41 36.77 16.40
C SER A 243 -4.81 37.73 15.35
N VAL A 244 -4.35 37.21 14.20
CA VAL A 244 -3.89 38.02 13.05
C VAL A 244 -4.47 37.54 11.70
N ASN A 245 -4.82 38.53 10.86
CA ASN A 245 -5.44 38.50 9.53
C ASN A 245 -4.49 38.02 8.39
N ILE A 246 -5.07 37.42 7.32
CA ILE A 246 -4.37 36.82 6.16
C ILE A 246 -4.55 37.67 4.88
N PRO A 247 -3.50 37.86 4.05
CA PRO A 247 -3.65 37.97 2.60
C PRO A 247 -2.81 36.94 1.82
N SER A 248 -3.19 36.76 0.56
CA SER A 248 -3.02 35.56 -0.26
C SER A 248 -1.77 35.48 -1.16
N THR A 249 -1.40 34.23 -1.44
CA THR A 249 -0.80 33.64 -2.66
C THR A 249 0.64 33.98 -3.07
N GLY A 250 1.48 32.93 -3.08
CA GLY A 250 2.74 32.84 -3.83
C GLY A 250 3.19 31.38 -3.95
N GLN A 251 3.22 30.87 -5.19
CA GLN A 251 3.56 29.51 -5.62
C GLN A 251 5.07 29.21 -5.46
N LEU A 252 5.46 28.00 -5.01
CA LEU A 252 6.88 27.61 -4.82
C LEU A 252 7.30 26.35 -5.57
N SER A 253 8.57 26.35 -5.98
CA SER A 253 9.28 25.38 -6.82
C SER A 253 10.18 24.41 -6.05
N THR A 254 10.31 23.18 -6.56
CA THR A 254 11.45 22.21 -6.57
C THR A 254 12.34 21.99 -5.34
N LYS A 255 12.08 22.59 -4.17
CA LYS A 255 12.81 22.34 -2.92
C LYS A 255 12.11 21.39 -1.94
N ASP A 256 10.97 20.83 -2.32
CA ASP A 256 10.10 20.12 -1.37
C ASP A 256 10.57 18.70 -1.02
N ASP A 257 11.51 18.08 -1.73
CA ASP A 257 11.87 16.66 -1.44
C ASP A 257 12.62 16.41 -0.12
N LEU A 258 13.11 17.47 0.54
CA LEU A 258 13.82 17.37 1.83
C LEU A 258 12.89 17.49 3.05
N ALA A 259 11.70 18.07 2.92
CA ALA A 259 10.86 18.45 4.05
C ALA A 259 9.68 17.51 4.34
N VAL A 260 9.49 16.43 3.55
CA VAL A 260 8.21 15.72 3.58
C VAL A 260 8.30 14.25 3.94
N HIS A 261 8.49 13.99 5.24
CA HIS A 261 8.27 12.66 5.82
C HIS A 261 7.18 12.65 6.88
N THR A 262 6.77 13.81 7.38
CA THR A 262 5.69 13.89 8.36
C THR A 262 4.70 15.00 8.01
N LYS A 263 3.41 14.80 8.33
CA LYS A 263 2.41 15.88 8.27
C LYS A 263 2.77 17.08 9.17
N ARG A 264 3.68 16.90 10.14
CA ARG A 264 4.12 17.92 11.09
C ARG A 264 4.89 19.05 10.42
N ASP A 265 5.60 18.78 9.33
CA ASP A 265 6.41 19.76 8.59
C ASP A 265 5.56 20.73 7.74
N LEU A 266 4.31 20.33 7.42
CA LEU A 266 3.31 21.21 6.80
C LEU A 266 2.76 22.25 7.79
N PHE A 267 2.71 21.94 9.10
CA PHE A 267 2.22 22.87 10.11
C PHE A 267 3.26 23.93 10.50
N ALA A 268 4.55 23.62 10.39
CA ALA A 268 5.62 24.58 10.66
C ALA A 268 5.83 25.58 9.50
N SER A 269 5.66 25.14 8.25
CA SER A 269 5.84 25.98 7.06
C SER A 269 4.67 26.94 6.77
N GLN A 270 3.56 26.84 7.52
CA GLN A 270 2.46 27.81 7.51
C GLN A 270 2.58 28.89 8.60
N ILE A 271 3.62 28.85 9.44
CA ILE A 271 3.84 29.83 10.52
C ILE A 271 4.94 30.85 10.16
N GLU A 272 5.79 30.55 9.18
CA GLU A 272 6.77 31.49 8.64
C GLU A 272 6.52 31.77 7.16
N ARG A 273 5.45 32.51 6.86
CA ARG A 273 5.32 33.30 5.62
C ARG A 273 4.19 34.32 5.72
#